data_AF-A0A7V9F1K0-F1
#
_entry.id   AF-A0A7V9F1K0-F1
#
_cell.length_a   1.000
_cell.length_b   1.000
_cell.length_c   1.000
_cell.angle_alpha   90.00
_cell.angle_beta   90.00
_cell.angle_gamma   90.00
#
_symmetry.space_group_name_H-M   'P 1'
#
loop_
_entity.id
_entity.type
_entity.pdbx_description
1 polymer ?
#
loop_
_entity_poly.entity_id
_entity_poly.type
_entity_poly.pdbx_seq_one_letter_code
_entity_poly.pdbx_strand_id
1 'polypeptide(L)'
;GALALVLTTGMIALATVALSPAGARDAVTYHLDRPVQVESTTASVLLALDAVGAGTAQPVSSHRSDGLLHPFDGPLSAVFAALLLAALALCTAAAARGAQALGAPADARVLVLGSLTAVASFAALGKVLSPQFLIWLVPLAALALAWRMHALAAVAAGAIALTLAEFPAHYADVVAREPLAVWLVAARNVLLLLALALALRAASASPVAARGEAAARWRLPARRRRPRPPRR
;
A
#
# COMPACT_ATOMS: atom_id res chain seq x y z
N GLY A 1 -20.63 -2.68 -6.77
CA GLY A 1 -19.20 -2.48 -6.47
C GLY A 1 -18.98 -2.34 -4.98
N ALA A 2 -18.89 -1.11 -4.47
CA ALA A 2 -18.59 -0.84 -3.06
C ALA A 2 -19.63 -1.42 -2.07
N LEU A 3 -20.93 -1.25 -2.34
CA LEU A 3 -21.98 -1.83 -1.49
C LEU A 3 -21.87 -3.36 -1.40
N ALA A 4 -21.64 -4.04 -2.53
CA ALA A 4 -21.44 -5.49 -2.56
C ALA A 4 -20.22 -5.90 -1.73
N LEU A 5 -19.09 -5.20 -1.86
CA LEU A 5 -17.90 -5.45 -1.04
C LEU A 5 -18.19 -5.27 0.46
N VAL A 6 -18.86 -4.18 0.85
CA VAL A 6 -19.23 -3.91 2.24
C VAL A 6 -20.16 -5.00 2.77
N LEU A 7 -21.19 -5.37 2.00
CA LEU A 7 -22.12 -6.42 2.38
C LEU A 7 -21.42 -7.78 2.50
N THR A 8 -20.58 -8.17 1.53
CA THR A 8 -19.84 -9.43 1.57
C THR A 8 -18.88 -9.47 2.77
N THR A 9 -18.11 -8.41 2.99
CA THR A 9 -17.19 -8.32 4.14
C THR A 9 -17.95 -8.34 5.46
N GLY A 10 -19.05 -7.61 5.54
CA GLY A 10 -19.93 -7.57 6.72
C GLY A 10 -20.58 -8.92 7.00
N MET A 11 -21.04 -9.64 5.97
CA MET A 11 -21.60 -10.99 6.12
C MET A 11 -20.55 -11.98 6.64
N ILE A 12 -19.32 -11.94 6.11
CA ILE A 12 -18.21 -12.79 6.58
C ILE A 12 -17.88 -12.47 8.05
N ALA A 13 -17.80 -11.19 8.39
CA ALA A 13 -17.54 -10.75 9.76
C ALA A 13 -18.65 -11.20 10.72
N LEU A 14 -19.92 -11.02 10.34
CA LEU A 14 -21.07 -11.43 11.13
C LEU A 14 -21.12 -12.96 11.29
N ALA A 15 -20.86 -13.72 10.23
CA ALA A 15 -20.79 -15.17 10.29
C ALA A 15 -19.68 -15.64 11.24
N THR A 16 -18.51 -14.99 11.20
CA THR A 16 -17.39 -15.30 12.10
C THR A 16 -17.76 -15.06 13.57
N VAL A 17 -18.41 -13.93 13.86
CA VAL A 17 -18.90 -13.61 15.20
C VAL A 17 -20.00 -14.58 15.65
N ALA A 18 -20.92 -14.95 14.76
CA ALA A 18 -22.00 -15.89 15.08
C ALA A 18 -21.48 -17.31 15.37
N LEU A 19 -20.43 -17.76 14.66
CA LEU A 19 -19.80 -19.07 14.86
C LEU A 19 -18.95 -19.12 16.14
N SER A 20 -18.17 -18.07 16.42
CA SER A 20 -17.32 -18.00 17.61
C SER A 20 -17.06 -16.55 18.03
N PRO A 21 -17.89 -15.98 18.92
CA PRO A 21 -17.66 -14.63 19.44
C PRO A 21 -16.31 -14.50 20.15
N ALA A 22 -15.93 -15.53 20.90
CA ALA A 22 -14.65 -15.57 21.61
C ALA A 22 -13.46 -15.64 20.63
N GLY A 23 -13.55 -16.47 19.58
CA GLY A 23 -12.51 -16.56 18.56
C GLY A 23 -12.40 -15.28 17.72
N ALA A 24 -13.53 -14.65 17.39
CA ALA A 24 -13.53 -13.35 16.70
C ALA A 24 -12.86 -12.27 17.55
N ARG A 25 -13.16 -12.24 18.86
CA ARG A 25 -12.50 -11.33 19.81
C ARG A 25 -11.02 -11.62 19.92
N ASP A 26 -10.64 -12.88 20.07
CA ASP A 26 -9.25 -13.33 20.20
C ASP A 26 -8.42 -12.94 18.97
N ALA A 27 -8.96 -13.10 17.76
CA ALA A 27 -8.30 -12.68 16.53
C ALA A 27 -8.02 -11.16 16.50
N VAL A 28 -8.97 -10.35 16.97
CA VAL A 28 -8.79 -8.89 17.05
C VAL A 28 -7.74 -8.55 18.10
N THR A 29 -7.83 -9.10 19.32
CA THR A 29 -6.87 -8.83 20.39
C THR A 29 -5.47 -9.29 20.03
N TYR A 30 -5.33 -10.46 19.40
CA TYR A 30 -4.05 -10.96 18.89
C TYR A 30 -3.34 -9.96 17.97
N HIS A 31 -4.07 -9.29 17.08
CA HIS A 31 -3.48 -8.29 16.19
C HIS A 31 -3.26 -6.92 16.86
N LEU A 32 -4.11 -6.54 17.81
CA LEU A 32 -3.95 -5.31 18.59
C LEU A 32 -2.74 -5.39 19.52
N ASP A 33 -2.57 -6.51 20.22
CA ASP A 33 -1.51 -6.73 21.22
C ASP A 33 -0.17 -7.11 20.59
N ARG A 34 -0.17 -7.46 19.29
CA ARG A 34 1.07 -7.80 18.57
C ARG A 34 2.09 -6.65 18.63
N PRO A 35 3.32 -6.88 19.10
CA PRO A 35 4.35 -5.85 19.13
C PRO A 35 4.72 -5.32 17.75
N VAL A 36 5.43 -4.18 17.72
CA VAL A 36 5.99 -3.64 16.48
C VAL A 36 7.05 -4.61 15.95
N GLN A 37 6.87 -5.17 14.76
CA GLN A 37 7.79 -6.15 14.18
C GLN A 37 9.11 -5.48 13.80
N VAL A 38 10.25 -6.12 14.08
CA VAL A 38 11.62 -5.56 13.92
C VAL A 38 11.92 -5.01 12.52
N GLU A 39 11.24 -5.56 11.52
CA GLU A 39 11.39 -5.19 10.11
C GLU A 39 10.60 -3.95 9.68
N SER A 40 9.58 -3.56 10.44
CA SER A 40 8.63 -2.51 10.05
C SER A 40 9.25 -1.10 10.09
N THR A 41 8.66 -0.16 9.35
CA THR A 41 9.08 1.26 9.40
C THR A 41 8.96 1.84 10.80
N THR A 42 7.91 1.46 11.54
CA THR A 42 7.73 1.85 12.94
C THR A 42 8.90 1.38 13.79
N ALA A 43 9.39 0.14 13.62
CA ALA A 43 10.59 -0.35 14.31
C ALA A 43 11.84 0.45 13.94
N SER A 44 12.04 0.80 12.67
CA SER A 44 13.16 1.66 12.26
C SER A 44 13.16 3.00 12.99
N VAL A 45 11.98 3.62 13.18
CA VAL A 45 11.85 4.86 13.95
C VAL A 45 12.15 4.63 15.44
N LEU A 46 11.66 3.54 16.03
CA LEU A 46 11.94 3.19 17.43
C LEU A 46 13.43 2.97 17.68
N LEU A 47 14.12 2.27 16.78
CA LEU A 47 15.57 2.07 16.86
C LEU A 47 16.34 3.38 16.70
N ALA A 48 15.86 4.31 15.87
CA ALA A 48 16.46 5.64 15.75
C ALA A 48 16.27 6.47 17.03
N LEU A 49 15.12 6.35 17.71
CA LEU A 49 14.88 7.00 19.00
C LEU A 49 15.77 6.43 20.10
N ASP A 50 15.93 5.10 20.16
CA ASP A 50 16.87 4.42 21.05
C ASP A 50 18.31 4.92 20.82
N ALA A 51 18.75 5.02 19.56
CA ALA A 51 20.08 5.50 19.20
C ALA A 51 20.39 6.94 19.62
N VAL A 52 19.38 7.80 19.79
CA VAL A 52 19.53 9.18 20.30
C VAL A 52 19.23 9.31 21.80
N GLY A 53 19.03 8.18 22.50
CA GLY A 53 18.78 8.12 23.94
C GLY A 53 17.34 8.44 24.36
N ALA A 54 16.40 8.46 23.42
CA ALA A 54 14.99 8.77 23.66
C ALA A 54 14.16 7.52 23.98
N GLY A 55 14.57 6.78 25.02
CA GLY A 55 13.99 5.49 25.42
C GLY A 55 14.94 4.33 25.16
N THR A 56 14.47 3.10 25.38
CA THR A 56 15.26 1.87 25.15
C THR A 56 14.38 0.85 24.45
N ALA A 57 14.84 0.32 23.31
CA ALA A 57 14.10 -0.70 22.58
C ALA A 57 14.44 -2.08 23.14
N GLN A 58 13.45 -2.80 23.65
CA GLN A 58 13.62 -4.15 24.19
C GLN A 58 13.15 -5.21 23.18
N PRO A 59 13.95 -6.24 22.87
CA PRO A 59 13.54 -7.29 21.96
C PRO A 59 12.43 -8.15 22.61
N VAL A 60 11.46 -8.57 21.82
CA VAL A 60 10.39 -9.47 22.26
C VAL A 60 10.04 -10.46 21.16
N SER A 61 10.02 -11.75 21.48
CA SER A 61 9.53 -12.79 20.57
C SER A 61 8.15 -13.23 21.03
N SER A 62 7.12 -12.88 20.26
CA SER A 62 5.72 -13.22 20.56
C SER A 62 4.91 -13.25 19.27
N HIS A 63 3.69 -13.79 19.30
CA HIS A 63 2.81 -13.81 18.12
C HIS A 63 3.48 -14.43 16.86
N ARG A 64 4.39 -15.40 17.07
CA ARG A 64 5.19 -16.05 16.01
C ARG A 64 6.00 -15.06 15.16
N SER A 65 6.51 -14.01 15.78
CA SER A 65 7.41 -13.02 15.16
C SER A 65 8.32 -12.36 16.19
N ASP A 66 9.37 -11.72 15.71
CA ASP A 66 10.26 -10.90 16.53
C ASP A 66 9.89 -9.42 16.42
N GLY A 67 9.79 -8.76 17.57
CA GLY A 67 9.37 -7.38 17.67
C GLY A 67 10.16 -6.57 18.68
N LEU A 68 9.73 -5.34 18.86
CA LEU A 68 10.30 -4.36 19.79
C LEU A 68 9.21 -3.86 20.73
N LEU A 69 9.56 -3.77 22.01
CA LEU A 69 8.86 -2.95 23.00
C LEU A 69 9.61 -1.63 23.18
N HIS A 70 8.89 -0.53 23.27
CA HIS A 70 9.48 0.80 23.49
C HIS A 70 8.46 1.73 24.13
N PRO A 71 8.85 2.72 24.97
CA PRO A 71 7.91 3.70 25.53
C PRO A 71 7.00 4.46 24.53
N PHE A 72 7.32 4.41 23.24
CA PHE A 72 6.59 5.10 22.16
C PHE A 72 5.99 4.14 21.14
N ASP A 73 6.01 2.82 21.35
CA ASP A 73 5.51 1.84 20.39
C ASP A 73 4.01 2.01 20.08
N GLY A 74 3.17 2.20 21.10
CA GLY A 74 1.74 2.45 20.98
C GLY A 74 1.44 3.77 20.27
N PRO A 75 1.92 4.93 20.76
CA PRO A 75 1.73 6.21 20.11
C PRO A 75 2.21 6.24 18.65
N LEU A 76 3.40 5.72 18.35
CA LEU A 76 3.90 5.67 16.98
C LEU A 76 3.08 4.71 16.12
N SER A 77 2.72 3.53 16.62
CA SER A 77 1.83 2.62 15.88
C SER A 77 0.49 3.27 15.54
N ALA A 78 -0.08 4.06 16.45
CA ALA A 78 -1.31 4.81 16.20
C ALA A 78 -1.12 5.90 15.13
N VAL A 79 -0.02 6.65 15.16
CA VAL A 79 0.32 7.64 14.13
C VAL A 79 0.47 6.97 12.76
N PHE A 80 1.25 5.90 12.68
CA PHE A 80 1.46 5.16 11.44
C PHE A 80 0.18 4.51 10.91
N ALA A 81 -0.68 3.97 11.79
CA ALA A 81 -1.99 3.48 11.41
C ALA A 81 -2.91 4.60 10.89
N ALA A 82 -2.87 5.79 11.52
CA ALA A 82 -3.62 6.95 11.04
C ALA A 82 -3.12 7.42 9.66
N LEU A 83 -1.80 7.42 9.43
CA LEU A 83 -1.20 7.73 8.13
C LEU A 83 -1.59 6.70 7.06
N LEU A 84 -1.64 5.41 7.42
CA LEU A 84 -2.11 4.35 6.53
C LEU A 84 -3.56 4.60 6.11
N LEU A 85 -4.44 4.85 7.09
CA LEU A 85 -5.85 5.15 6.84
C LEU A 85 -6.01 6.43 6.01
N ALA A 86 -5.21 7.46 6.28
CA ALA A 86 -5.20 8.69 5.49
C ALA A 86 -4.78 8.44 4.04
N ALA A 87 -3.75 7.64 3.79
CA ALA A 87 -3.32 7.28 2.43
C ALA A 87 -4.43 6.54 1.67
N LEU A 88 -5.11 5.58 2.31
CA LEU A 88 -6.24 4.87 1.73
C LEU A 88 -7.43 5.81 1.44
N ALA A 89 -7.74 6.71 2.38
CA ALA A 89 -8.81 7.68 2.22
C ALA A 89 -8.53 8.66 1.07
N LEU A 90 -7.31 9.19 0.99
CA LEU A 90 -6.87 10.08 -0.09
C LEU A 90 -6.94 9.40 -1.45
N CYS A 91 -6.47 8.15 -1.54
CA CYS A 91 -6.54 7.36 -2.77
C CYS A 91 -7.99 7.11 -3.20
N THR A 92 -8.86 6.75 -2.25
CA THR A 92 -10.28 6.50 -2.51
C THR A 92 -10.99 7.78 -2.94
N ALA A 93 -10.73 8.91 -2.29
CA ALA A 93 -11.28 10.21 -2.65
C ALA A 93 -10.79 10.67 -4.03
N ALA A 94 -9.53 10.41 -4.39
CA ALA A 94 -9.02 10.68 -5.74
C ALA A 94 -9.76 9.84 -6.79
N ALA A 95 -9.93 8.53 -6.55
CA ALA A 95 -10.67 7.64 -7.43
C ALA A 95 -12.15 8.06 -7.60
N ALA A 96 -12.82 8.42 -6.50
CA ALA A 96 -14.22 8.86 -6.53
C ALA A 96 -14.40 10.17 -7.30
N ARG A 97 -13.54 11.17 -7.05
CA ARG A 97 -13.54 12.43 -7.82
C ARG A 97 -13.28 12.19 -9.30
N GLY A 98 -12.37 11.26 -9.61
CA GLY A 98 -12.07 10.87 -10.99
C GLY A 98 -13.27 10.28 -11.71
N ALA A 99 -13.98 9.35 -11.06
CA ALA A 99 -15.19 8.73 -11.59
C ALA A 99 -16.32 9.76 -11.81
N GLN A 100 -16.53 10.65 -10.84
CA GLN A 100 -17.54 11.72 -10.95
C GLN A 100 -17.25 12.67 -12.12
N ALA A 101 -16.00 13.12 -12.26
CA ALA A 101 -15.63 14.04 -13.34
C ALA A 101 -15.74 13.41 -14.74
N LEU A 102 -15.58 12.09 -14.85
CA LEU A 102 -15.74 11.35 -16.10
C LEU A 102 -17.18 10.91 -16.38
N GLY A 103 -18.09 11.01 -15.40
CA GLY A 103 -19.44 10.46 -15.50
C GLY A 103 -19.47 8.94 -15.72
N ALA A 104 -18.39 8.24 -15.34
CA ALA A 104 -18.18 6.82 -15.62
C ALA A 104 -17.50 6.13 -14.42
N PRO A 105 -17.74 4.81 -14.21
CA PRO A 105 -17.07 4.06 -13.17
C PRO A 105 -15.54 4.09 -13.28
N ALA A 106 -14.86 3.86 -12.16
CA ALA A 106 -13.40 3.72 -12.11
C ALA A 106 -12.93 2.63 -13.09
N ASP A 107 -11.91 2.93 -13.89
CA ASP A 107 -11.34 1.96 -14.82
C ASP A 107 -10.34 1.01 -14.14
N ALA A 108 -9.91 -0.03 -14.86
CA ALA A 108 -8.98 -1.03 -14.34
C ALA A 108 -7.66 -0.41 -13.84
N ARG A 109 -7.21 0.69 -14.44
CA ARG A 109 -5.98 1.37 -14.04
C ARG A 109 -6.13 2.02 -12.67
N VAL A 110 -7.27 2.67 -12.40
CA VAL A 110 -7.58 3.21 -11.07
C VAL A 110 -7.61 2.10 -10.01
N LEU A 111 -8.20 0.94 -10.32
CA LEU A 111 -8.24 -0.19 -9.39
C LEU A 111 -6.84 -0.75 -9.08
N VAL A 112 -5.98 -0.89 -10.08
CA VAL A 112 -4.59 -1.35 -9.88
C VAL A 112 -3.78 -0.34 -9.07
N LEU A 113 -3.89 0.96 -9.37
CA LEU A 113 -3.19 2.00 -8.61
C LEU A 113 -3.71 2.10 -7.17
N GLY A 114 -5.02 1.89 -6.96
CA GLY A 114 -5.61 1.75 -5.64
C GLY A 114 -5.06 0.54 -4.89
N SER A 115 -4.96 -0.61 -5.56
CA SER A 115 -4.39 -1.84 -4.99
C SER A 115 -2.91 -1.67 -4.64
N LEU A 116 -2.13 -1.05 -5.52
CA LEU A 116 -0.72 -0.73 -5.29
C LEU A 116 -0.57 0.22 -4.10
N THR A 117 -1.39 1.28 -4.05
CA THR A 117 -1.39 2.20 -2.91
C THR A 117 -1.75 1.48 -1.62
N ALA A 118 -2.73 0.58 -1.63
CA ALA A 118 -3.13 -0.16 -0.44
C ALA A 118 -2.03 -1.11 0.06
N VAL A 119 -1.43 -1.90 -0.83
CA VAL A 119 -0.34 -2.82 -0.49
C VAL A 119 0.90 -2.04 -0.03
N ALA A 120 1.28 -0.97 -0.73
CA ALA A 120 2.40 -0.12 -0.33
C ALA A 120 2.14 0.59 1.01
N SER A 121 0.91 1.06 1.27
CA SER A 121 0.54 1.65 2.57
C SER A 121 0.66 0.64 3.69
N PHE A 122 0.15 -0.58 3.49
CA PHE A 122 0.25 -1.66 4.47
C PHE A 122 1.71 -2.03 4.75
N ALA A 123 2.52 -2.20 3.70
CA ALA A 123 3.93 -2.55 3.85
C ALA A 123 4.76 -1.42 4.49
N ALA A 124 4.54 -0.17 4.09
CA ALA A 124 5.33 0.97 4.55
C ALA A 124 4.91 1.52 5.92
N LEU A 125 3.63 1.41 6.28
CA LEU A 125 3.05 2.06 7.46
C LEU A 125 2.43 1.07 8.46
N GLY A 126 2.39 -0.22 8.15
CA GLY A 126 1.98 -1.23 9.12
C GLY A 126 3.01 -1.40 10.23
N LYS A 127 2.56 -1.53 11.47
CA LYS A 127 3.43 -1.91 12.60
C LYS A 127 4.00 -3.34 12.49
N VAL A 128 3.48 -4.13 11.56
CA VAL A 128 3.86 -5.51 11.28
C VAL A 128 4.22 -5.60 9.81
N LEU A 129 5.46 -6.00 9.52
CA LEU A 129 5.96 -6.22 8.18
C LEU A 129 6.80 -7.49 8.19
N SER A 130 6.50 -8.41 7.27
CA SER A 130 7.24 -9.65 7.08
C SER A 130 7.70 -9.75 5.62
N PRO A 131 8.82 -10.44 5.32
CA PRO A 131 9.38 -10.52 3.96
C PRO A 131 8.37 -11.06 2.95
N GLN A 132 7.51 -12.00 3.38
CA GLN A 132 6.48 -12.60 2.55
C GLN A 132 5.43 -11.60 2.03
N PHE A 133 5.20 -10.47 2.70
CA PHE A 133 4.20 -9.49 2.24
C PHE A 133 4.64 -8.77 0.97
N LEU A 134 5.95 -8.71 0.68
CA LEU A 134 6.48 -8.07 -0.52
C LEU A 134 6.09 -8.83 -1.80
N ILE A 135 5.65 -10.09 -1.70
CA ILE A 135 5.11 -10.83 -2.84
C ILE A 135 3.89 -10.13 -3.46
N TRP A 136 3.11 -9.40 -2.65
CA TRP A 136 1.94 -8.67 -3.13
C TRP A 136 2.32 -7.46 -3.98
N LEU A 137 3.53 -6.92 -3.81
CA LEU A 137 4.03 -5.81 -4.64
C LEU A 137 4.53 -6.29 -6.02
N VAL A 138 4.94 -7.55 -6.17
CA VAL A 138 5.52 -8.08 -7.42
C VAL A 138 4.63 -7.84 -8.66
N PRO A 139 3.37 -8.30 -8.71
CA PRO A 139 2.52 -8.08 -9.89
C PRO A 139 2.22 -6.59 -10.13
N LEU A 140 2.14 -5.80 -9.06
CA LEU A 140 1.82 -4.37 -9.12
C LEU A 140 3.01 -3.55 -9.65
N ALA A 141 4.23 -3.93 -9.27
CA ALA A 141 5.47 -3.35 -9.80
C ALA A 141 5.65 -3.69 -11.29
N ALA A 142 5.34 -4.92 -11.70
CA ALA A 142 5.37 -5.33 -13.11
C ALA A 142 4.35 -4.52 -13.95
N LEU A 143 3.14 -4.28 -13.44
CA LEU A 143 2.16 -3.42 -14.10
C LEU A 143 2.61 -1.96 -14.16
N ALA A 144 3.21 -1.44 -13.10
CA ALA A 144 3.81 -0.09 -13.11
C ALA A 144 4.89 0.03 -14.20
N LEU A 145 5.73 -1.00 -14.36
CA LEU A 145 6.73 -1.06 -15.43
C LEU A 145 6.07 -1.07 -16.82
N ALA A 146 5.06 -1.92 -17.04
CA ALA A 146 4.33 -2.01 -18.30
C ALA A 146 3.64 -0.68 -18.68
N TRP A 147 3.23 0.11 -17.68
CA TRP A 147 2.67 1.46 -17.87
C TRP A 147 3.71 2.57 -17.91
N ARG A 148 5.00 2.22 -18.06
CA ARG A 148 6.13 3.15 -18.16
C ARG A 148 6.30 4.03 -16.92
N MET A 149 5.81 3.58 -15.77
CA MET A 149 5.99 4.26 -14.48
C MET A 149 7.32 3.82 -13.85
N HIS A 150 8.42 4.04 -14.57
CA HIS A 150 9.73 3.43 -14.27
C HIS A 150 10.22 3.76 -12.86
N ALA A 151 10.01 4.98 -12.37
CA ALA A 151 10.39 5.35 -11.02
C ALA A 151 9.65 4.51 -9.97
N LEU A 152 8.34 4.31 -10.11
CA LEU A 152 7.56 3.48 -9.19
C LEU A 152 7.98 2.01 -9.27
N ALA A 153 8.16 1.50 -10.48
CA ALA A 153 8.61 0.13 -10.70
C ALA A 153 10.00 -0.10 -10.08
N ALA A 154 10.93 0.84 -10.26
CA ALA A 154 12.29 0.75 -9.75
C ALA A 154 12.34 0.76 -8.22
N VAL A 155 11.61 1.67 -7.55
CA VAL A 155 11.61 1.70 -6.08
C VAL A 155 10.92 0.46 -5.48
N ALA A 156 9.84 -0.02 -6.10
CA ALA A 156 9.16 -1.23 -5.64
C ALA A 156 10.04 -2.48 -5.85
N ALA A 157 10.69 -2.59 -7.02
CA ALA A 157 11.65 -3.66 -7.30
C ALA A 157 12.86 -3.60 -6.35
N GLY A 158 13.36 -2.40 -6.04
CA GLY A 158 14.43 -2.21 -5.07
C GLY A 158 14.03 -2.66 -3.67
N ALA A 159 12.81 -2.33 -3.21
CA ALA A 159 12.30 -2.82 -1.92
C ALA A 159 12.21 -4.35 -1.88
N ILE A 160 11.72 -4.97 -2.97
CA ILE A 160 11.66 -6.43 -3.11
C ILE A 160 13.07 -7.03 -3.09
N ALA A 161 14.02 -6.46 -3.84
CA ALA A 161 15.40 -6.94 -3.90
C ALA A 161 16.10 -6.86 -2.54
N LEU A 162 15.92 -5.77 -1.79
CA LEU A 162 16.46 -5.65 -0.44
C LEU A 162 15.82 -6.65 0.52
N THR A 163 14.51 -6.92 0.41
CA THR A 163 13.87 -7.98 1.20
C THR A 163 14.40 -9.38 0.85
N LEU A 164 14.72 -9.66 -0.41
CA LEU A 164 15.35 -10.94 -0.80
C LEU A 164 16.82 -11.04 -0.39
N ALA A 165 17.52 -9.91 -0.28
CA ALA A 165 18.87 -9.87 0.27
C ALA A 165 18.86 -10.11 1.79
N GLU A 166 17.87 -9.57 2.49
CA GLU A 166 17.67 -9.74 3.93
C GLU A 166 17.26 -11.17 4.30
N PHE A 167 16.16 -11.67 3.73
CA PHE A 167 15.58 -12.95 4.13
C PHE A 167 15.89 -14.06 3.11
N PRO A 168 16.29 -15.27 3.56
CA PRO A 168 16.42 -15.71 4.96
C PRO A 168 17.80 -15.46 5.59
N ALA A 169 18.78 -14.99 4.81
CA ALA A 169 20.20 -15.05 5.19
C ALA A 169 20.58 -14.18 6.40
N HIS A 170 19.97 -13.00 6.53
CA HIS A 170 20.30 -11.97 7.52
C HIS A 170 19.17 -11.72 8.53
N TYR A 171 18.11 -12.53 8.55
CA TYR A 171 17.01 -12.33 9.49
C TYR A 171 17.48 -12.41 10.96
N ALA A 172 18.37 -13.36 11.27
CA ALA A 172 18.97 -13.46 12.60
C ALA A 172 19.77 -12.20 12.96
N ASP A 173 20.47 -11.60 11.99
CA ASP A 173 21.23 -10.36 12.15
C ASP A 173 20.28 -9.16 12.40
N VAL A 174 19.10 -9.14 11.76
CA VAL A 174 18.05 -8.13 12.03
C VAL A 174 17.56 -8.25 13.48
N VAL A 175 17.28 -9.47 13.96
CA VAL A 175 16.84 -9.74 15.34
C VAL A 175 17.94 -9.36 16.35
N ALA A 176 19.20 -9.69 16.04
CA ALA A 176 20.38 -9.31 16.82
C ALA A 176 20.72 -7.81 16.71
N ARG A 177 20.06 -7.07 15.82
CA ARG A 177 20.27 -5.64 15.53
C ARG A 177 21.69 -5.33 15.06
N GLU A 178 22.28 -6.22 14.28
CA GLU A 178 23.56 -5.98 13.64
C GLU A 178 23.48 -4.76 12.71
N PRO A 179 24.46 -3.84 12.73
CA PRO A 179 24.34 -2.54 12.05
C PRO A 179 24.01 -2.66 10.56
N LEU A 180 24.64 -3.60 9.85
CA LEU A 180 24.41 -3.80 8.41
C LEU A 180 22.97 -4.24 8.12
N ALA A 181 22.43 -5.17 8.91
CA ALA A 181 21.07 -5.67 8.76
C ALA A 181 20.03 -4.60 9.07
N VAL A 182 20.26 -3.80 10.12
CA VAL A 182 19.41 -2.65 10.47
C VAL A 182 19.39 -1.61 9.34
N TRP A 183 20.55 -1.26 8.78
CA TRP A 183 20.63 -0.32 7.66
C TRP A 183 19.97 -0.85 6.39
N LEU A 184 20.09 -2.15 6.12
CA LEU A 184 19.45 -2.80 4.99
C LEU A 184 17.91 -2.72 5.11
N VAL A 185 17.36 -3.06 6.28
CA VAL A 185 15.92 -2.93 6.58
C VAL A 185 15.46 -1.47 6.49
N ALA A 186 16.23 -0.54 7.04
CA ALA A 186 15.92 0.89 6.96
C ALA A 186 15.87 1.40 5.52
N ALA A 187 16.85 1.01 4.68
CA ALA A 187 16.87 1.33 3.26
C ALA A 187 15.64 0.76 2.52
N ARG A 188 15.27 -0.50 2.81
CA ARG A 188 14.04 -1.12 2.29
C ARG A 188 12.80 -0.32 2.68
N ASN A 189 12.70 0.10 3.95
CA ASN A 189 11.56 0.87 4.46
C ASN A 189 11.45 2.25 3.80
N VAL A 190 12.59 2.92 3.53
CA VAL A 190 12.61 4.15 2.73
C VAL A 190 12.08 3.91 1.32
N LEU A 191 12.51 2.84 0.64
CA LEU A 191 12.00 2.50 -0.69
C LEU A 191 10.49 2.21 -0.68
N LEU A 192 9.96 1.58 0.37
CA LEU A 192 8.52 1.37 0.54
C LEU A 192 7.74 2.69 0.72
N LEU A 193 8.27 3.62 1.52
CA LEU A 193 7.68 4.95 1.67
C LEU A 193 7.70 5.74 0.35
N LEU A 194 8.78 5.64 -0.42
CA LEU A 194 8.88 6.23 -1.76
C LEU A 194 7.90 5.58 -2.74
N ALA A 195 7.75 4.25 -2.70
CA ALA A 195 6.77 3.54 -3.50
C ALA A 195 5.34 4.01 -3.18
N LEU A 196 5.01 4.17 -1.89
CA LEU A 196 3.73 4.72 -1.45
C LEU A 196 3.49 6.15 -1.97
N ALA A 197 4.48 7.04 -1.82
CA ALA A 197 4.36 8.41 -2.30
C ALA A 197 4.13 8.48 -3.81
N LEU A 198 4.87 7.67 -4.59
CA LEU A 198 4.72 7.58 -6.03
C LEU A 198 3.38 6.94 -6.44
N ALA A 199 2.89 5.95 -5.69
CA ALA A 199 1.59 5.33 -5.88
C ALA A 199 0.45 6.35 -5.69
N LEU A 200 0.47 7.10 -4.58
CA LEU A 200 -0.49 8.16 -4.28
C LEU A 200 -0.48 9.24 -5.36
N ARG A 201 0.71 9.66 -5.82
CA ARG A 201 0.86 10.62 -6.92
C ARG A 201 0.26 10.10 -8.22
N ALA A 202 0.47 8.82 -8.54
CA ALA A 202 -0.08 8.21 -9.74
C ALA A 202 -1.61 8.02 -9.66
N ALA A 203 -2.13 7.68 -8.48
CA ALA A 203 -3.56 7.57 -8.22
C ALA A 203 -4.26 8.93 -8.32
N SER A 204 -3.62 10.01 -7.86
CA SER A 204 -4.17 11.37 -7.98
C SER A 204 -4.02 11.97 -9.38
N ALA A 205 -3.00 11.56 -10.14
CA ALA A 205 -2.79 12.02 -11.52
C ALA A 205 -3.56 11.21 -12.58
N SER A 206 -4.23 10.12 -12.20
CA SER A 206 -4.95 9.26 -13.15
C SER A 206 -6.04 10.03 -13.92
N PRO A 207 -6.15 9.82 -15.24
CA PRO A 207 -6.51 10.89 -16.16
C PRO A 207 -8.03 11.04 -16.28
N VAL A 208 -8.57 11.98 -15.51
CA VAL A 208 -9.74 12.77 -15.91
C VAL A 208 -9.39 13.67 -17.12
N ALA A 209 -8.12 14.08 -17.25
CA ALA A 209 -7.68 15.05 -18.26
C ALA A 209 -7.38 14.46 -19.65
N ALA A 210 -6.72 13.29 -19.76
CA ALA A 210 -6.24 12.79 -21.06
C ALA A 210 -7.34 12.23 -21.98
N ARG A 211 -8.51 11.82 -21.44
CA ARG A 211 -9.64 11.33 -22.25
C ARG A 211 -10.45 12.46 -22.89
N GLY A 212 -10.53 13.65 -22.27
CA GLY A 212 -11.20 14.81 -22.86
C GLY A 212 -10.53 15.26 -24.16
N GLU A 213 -9.20 15.32 -24.16
CA GLU A 213 -8.42 15.65 -25.36
C GLU A 213 -8.40 14.53 -26.40
N ALA A 214 -8.27 13.26 -25.99
CA ALA A 214 -8.30 12.14 -26.93
C ALA A 214 -9.68 11.99 -27.58
N ALA A 215 -10.77 12.09 -26.82
CA ALA A 215 -12.13 12.06 -27.35
C ALA A 215 -12.44 13.27 -28.25
N ALA A 216 -11.87 14.45 -27.96
CA ALA A 216 -11.96 15.63 -28.82
C ALA A 216 -11.16 15.45 -30.13
N ARG A 217 -9.98 14.82 -30.08
CA ARG A 217 -9.13 14.54 -31.24
C ARG A 217 -9.71 13.48 -32.19
N TRP A 218 -10.53 12.55 -31.68
CA TRP A 218 -11.17 11.50 -32.49
C TRP A 218 -12.62 11.83 -32.90
N ARG A 219 -13.13 13.05 -32.64
CA ARG A 219 -14.35 13.52 -33.30
C ARG A 219 -14.06 13.71 -34.78
N LEU A 220 -14.37 12.69 -35.57
CA LEU A 220 -14.35 12.75 -37.03
C LEU A 220 -15.06 14.04 -37.46
N PRO A 221 -14.45 14.85 -38.36
CA PRO A 221 -15.15 15.98 -38.93
C PRO A 221 -16.45 15.47 -39.53
N ALA A 222 -17.58 16.05 -39.11
CA ALA A 222 -18.91 15.66 -39.58
C ALA A 222 -18.85 15.53 -41.11
N ARG A 223 -19.11 14.31 -41.62
CA ARG A 223 -19.13 14.04 -43.06
C ARG A 223 -20.02 15.10 -43.70
N ARG A 224 -19.42 16.07 -44.41
CA ARG A 224 -20.17 16.99 -45.26
C ARG A 224 -21.00 16.12 -46.22
N ARG A 225 -22.31 16.11 -46.04
CA ARG A 225 -23.24 15.43 -46.95
C ARG A 225 -22.98 15.98 -48.34
N ARG A 226 -22.43 15.17 -49.25
CA ARG A 226 -22.33 15.55 -50.66
C ARG A 226 -23.74 15.72 -51.21
N PRO A 227 -24.03 16.81 -51.95
CA PRO A 227 -25.33 16.98 -52.58
C PRO A 227 -25.61 15.83 -53.55
N ARG A 228 -26.84 15.30 -53.51
CA ARG A 228 -27.30 14.24 -54.42
C ARG A 228 -27.39 14.81 -55.85
N PRO A 229 -26.89 14.12 -56.87
CA PRO A 229 -27.10 14.55 -58.25
C PRO A 229 -28.58 14.43 -58.63
N PRO A 230 -29.09 15.30 -59.53
CA PRO A 230 -30.47 15.27 -59.97
C PRO A 230 -30.78 13.98 -60.73
N ARG A 231 -31.94 13.38 -60.43
CA ARG A 231 -32.47 12.24 -61.18
C ARG A 231 -32.95 12.72 -62.55
N ARG A 232 -32.50 12.03 -63.60
CA ARG A 232 -33.09 12.13 -64.95
C ARG A 232 -34.30 11.22 -65.04
#